data_AF-A0A0G2YKL0-F1
#
_entry.id   AF-A0A0G2YKL0-F1
#
_cell.length_a   1.000
_cell.length_b   1.000
_cell.length_c   1.000
_cell.angle_alpha   90.00
_cell.angle_beta   90.00
_cell.angle_gamma   90.00
#
_symmetry.space_group_name_H-M   'P 1'
#
loop_
_entity.id
_entity.type
_entity.pdbx_description
1 polymer ?
#
loop_
_entity_poly.entity_id
_entity_poly.type
_entity_poly.pdbx_seq_one_letter_code
_entity_poly.pdbx_strand_id
1 'polypeptide(L)'
;MYDCKGKVGASDADVQSLLDKTIPTTKEGACLLECIFTTSKVMKDGTLDKDATLKTLEVVLKKDKDKEAKVTQILDACQKQIGKGTDDKCQTAKMIADCLQKQGKLAGLSPSS
;
A
#
# COMPACT_ATOMS: atom_id res chain seq x y z
N MET A 1 1.90 -2.35 13.01
CA MET A 1 3.15 -2.98 12.52
C MET A 1 3.57 -4.16 13.39
N TYR A 2 3.92 -3.98 14.66
CA TYR A 2 4.40 -5.08 15.52
C TYR A 2 3.40 -6.24 15.69
N ASP A 3 2.11 -5.94 15.80
CA ASP A 3 1.05 -6.97 15.81
C ASP A 3 1.04 -7.83 14.53
N CYS A 4 1.15 -7.18 13.37
CA CYS A 4 1.26 -7.89 12.09
C CYS A 4 2.54 -8.71 11.96
N LYS A 5 3.67 -8.21 12.47
CA LYS A 5 4.96 -8.93 12.46
C LYS A 5 4.80 -10.31 13.10
N GLY A 6 4.21 -10.36 14.30
CA GLY A 6 3.95 -11.62 15.01
C GLY A 6 2.97 -12.54 14.27
N LYS A 7 1.89 -12.00 13.72
CA LYS A 7 0.84 -12.78 13.03
C LYS A 7 1.35 -13.52 11.79
N VAL A 8 2.29 -12.92 11.06
CA VAL A 8 2.78 -13.46 9.77
C VAL A 8 4.17 -14.09 9.88
N GLY A 9 4.76 -14.10 11.07
CA GLY A 9 6.10 -14.66 11.29
C GLY A 9 7.22 -13.85 10.62
N ALA A 10 7.02 -12.55 10.39
CA ALA A 10 8.01 -11.71 9.73
C ALA A 10 9.25 -11.45 10.59
N SER A 11 10.40 -11.37 9.94
CA SER A 11 11.68 -11.04 10.57
C SER A 11 11.81 -9.53 10.83
N ASP A 12 12.81 -9.12 11.60
CA ASP A 12 13.16 -7.69 11.73
C ASP A 12 13.63 -7.08 10.41
N ALA A 13 14.24 -7.88 9.52
CA ALA A 13 14.65 -7.42 8.20
C ALA A 13 13.43 -7.11 7.30
N ASP A 14 12.36 -7.88 7.41
CA ASP A 14 11.11 -7.61 6.70
C ASP A 14 10.46 -6.31 7.19
N VAL A 15 10.48 -6.07 8.51
CA VAL A 15 10.01 -4.82 9.10
C VAL A 15 10.85 -3.65 8.61
N GLN A 16 12.17 -3.78 8.63
CA GLN A 16 13.09 -2.73 8.20
C GLN A 16 12.88 -2.40 6.72
N SER A 17 12.68 -3.41 5.87
CA SER A 17 12.39 -3.21 4.45
C SER A 17 11.15 -2.34 4.21
N LEU A 18 10.08 -2.52 5.02
CA LEU A 18 8.88 -1.69 4.93
C LEU A 18 9.10 -0.28 5.48
N LEU A 19 9.88 -0.12 6.54
CA LEU A 19 10.28 1.20 7.07
C LEU A 19 11.09 2.00 6.05
N ASP A 20 11.98 1.33 5.33
CA ASP A 20 12.78 1.89 4.24
C ASP A 20 11.96 2.11 2.95
N LYS A 21 10.66 1.81 3.00
CA LYS A 21 9.72 1.92 1.87
C LYS A 21 10.17 1.11 0.66
N THR A 22 10.85 -0.01 0.88
CA THR A 22 11.18 -0.95 -0.19
C THR A 22 10.03 -1.94 -0.41
N ILE A 23 9.89 -2.41 -1.64
CA ILE A 23 8.90 -3.44 -1.95
C ILE A 23 9.40 -4.77 -1.38
N PRO A 24 8.63 -5.44 -0.49
CA PRO A 24 9.08 -6.69 0.10
C PRO A 24 9.30 -7.78 -0.96
N THR A 25 10.39 -8.52 -0.79
CA THR A 25 10.80 -9.61 -1.69
C THR A 25 10.52 -10.99 -1.11
N THR A 26 10.41 -11.09 0.21
CA THR A 26 10.05 -12.29 0.97
C THR A 26 8.53 -12.47 1.01
N LYS A 27 8.08 -13.71 1.27
CA LYS A 27 6.66 -14.02 1.46
C LYS A 27 6.14 -13.36 2.73
N GLU A 28 6.91 -13.47 3.81
CA GLU A 28 6.59 -12.95 5.14
C GLU A 28 6.50 -11.42 5.12
N GLY A 29 7.41 -10.74 4.40
CA GLY A 29 7.34 -9.29 4.19
C GLY A 29 6.13 -8.86 3.37
N ALA A 30 5.76 -9.62 2.33
CA ALA A 30 4.55 -9.36 1.56
C ALA A 30 3.27 -9.55 2.41
N CYS A 31 3.23 -10.58 3.25
CA CYS A 31 2.11 -10.80 4.17
C CYS A 31 2.08 -9.79 5.32
N LEU A 32 3.24 -9.33 5.79
CA LEU A 32 3.33 -8.21 6.74
C LEU A 32 2.70 -6.95 6.15
N LEU A 33 3.02 -6.65 4.88
CA LEU A 33 2.44 -5.53 4.16
C LEU A 33 0.92 -5.67 3.98
N GLU A 34 0.42 -6.85 3.61
CA GLU A 34 -1.02 -7.14 3.51
C GLU A 34 -1.72 -6.88 4.85
N CYS A 35 -1.19 -7.40 5.95
CA CYS A 35 -1.79 -7.20 7.27
C CYS A 35 -1.84 -5.71 7.64
N ILE A 36 -0.77 -4.97 7.34
CA ILE A 36 -0.72 -3.51 7.56
C ILE A 36 -1.78 -2.81 6.71
N PHE A 37 -1.86 -3.12 5.40
CA PHE A 37 -2.83 -2.52 4.48
C PHE A 37 -4.27 -2.82 4.86
N THR A 38 -4.58 -4.04 5.27
CA THR A 38 -5.91 -4.40 5.75
C THR A 38 -6.25 -3.66 7.05
N THR A 39 -5.28 -3.53 7.97
CA THR A 39 -5.48 -2.79 9.24
C THR A 39 -5.67 -1.29 9.00
N SER A 40 -4.93 -0.69 8.05
CA SER A 40 -5.01 0.73 7.70
C SER A 40 -6.12 1.06 6.69
N LYS A 41 -6.96 0.08 6.32
CA LYS A 41 -8.05 0.21 5.35
C LYS A 41 -7.61 0.54 3.92
N VAL A 42 -6.35 0.26 3.59
CA VAL A 42 -5.87 0.28 2.21
C VAL A 42 -6.40 -0.93 1.45
N MET A 43 -6.51 -2.07 2.13
CA MET A 43 -7.08 -3.28 1.55
C MET A 43 -8.37 -3.70 2.23
N LYS A 44 -9.26 -4.29 1.43
CA LYS A 44 -10.44 -4.99 1.88
C LYS A 44 -10.67 -6.21 0.99
N ASP A 45 -10.91 -7.36 1.64
CA ASP A 45 -11.17 -8.63 0.98
C ASP A 45 -10.09 -9.05 -0.04
N GLY A 46 -8.84 -8.64 0.19
CA GLY A 46 -7.71 -8.94 -0.69
C GLY A 46 -7.53 -7.97 -1.86
N THR A 47 -8.31 -6.88 -1.92
CA THR A 47 -8.26 -5.89 -3.01
C THR A 47 -8.02 -4.48 -2.46
N LEU A 48 -7.59 -3.55 -3.32
CA LEU A 48 -7.46 -2.13 -2.96
C LEU A 48 -8.83 -1.53 -2.65
N ASP A 49 -9.00 -0.97 -1.46
CA ASP A 49 -10.19 -0.21 -1.05
C ASP A 49 -9.92 1.29 -1.26
N LYS A 50 -10.14 1.77 -2.49
CA LYS A 50 -9.85 3.17 -2.86
C LYS A 50 -10.54 4.17 -1.93
N ASP A 51 -11.83 3.97 -1.66
CA ASP A 51 -12.63 4.95 -0.91
C ASP A 51 -12.16 5.02 0.54
N ALA A 52 -11.91 3.88 1.18
CA ALA A 52 -11.36 3.87 2.52
C ALA A 52 -9.91 4.39 2.55
N THR A 53 -9.10 4.11 1.52
CA THR A 53 -7.75 4.65 1.39
C THR A 53 -7.75 6.18 1.31
N LEU A 54 -8.61 6.76 0.46
CA LEU A 54 -8.75 8.21 0.34
C LEU A 54 -9.11 8.82 1.69
N LYS A 55 -10.10 8.26 2.38
CA LYS A 55 -10.52 8.71 3.71
C LYS A 55 -9.39 8.64 4.75
N THR A 56 -8.59 7.58 4.74
CA THR A 56 -7.41 7.47 5.60
C THR A 56 -6.38 8.56 5.28
N LEU A 57 -6.21 8.90 4.00
CA LEU A 57 -5.25 9.90 3.56
C LEU A 57 -5.73 11.35 3.72
N GLU A 58 -7.02 11.63 3.85
CA GLU A 58 -7.57 12.99 4.05
C GLU A 58 -6.85 13.76 5.18
N VAL A 59 -6.57 13.07 6.29
CA VAL A 59 -5.85 13.63 7.46
C VAL A 59 -4.42 14.05 7.08
N VAL A 60 -3.76 13.27 6.23
CA VAL A 60 -2.38 13.50 5.78
C VAL A 60 -2.33 14.57 4.70
N LEU A 61 -3.33 14.61 3.82
CA LEU A 61 -3.42 15.56 2.71
C LEU A 61 -3.77 16.97 3.18
N LYS A 62 -4.28 17.14 4.41
CA LYS A 62 -4.59 18.44 5.03
C LYS A 62 -5.45 19.35 4.13
N LYS A 63 -6.38 18.77 3.37
CA LYS A 63 -7.25 19.48 2.40
C LYS A 63 -6.51 20.15 1.23
N ASP A 64 -5.29 19.71 0.91
CA ASP A 64 -4.58 20.10 -0.30
C ASP A 64 -5.24 19.46 -1.53
N LYS A 65 -6.05 20.25 -2.24
CA LYS A 65 -6.86 19.78 -3.38
C LYS A 65 -6.01 19.24 -4.54
N ASP A 66 -4.81 19.77 -4.76
CA ASP A 66 -3.92 19.28 -5.82
C ASP A 66 -3.38 17.88 -5.47
N LYS A 67 -2.95 17.69 -4.22
CA LYS A 67 -2.52 16.38 -3.74
C LYS A 67 -3.68 15.39 -3.69
N GLU A 68 -4.87 15.82 -3.29
CA GLU A 68 -6.07 14.97 -3.27
C GLU A 68 -6.44 14.48 -4.67
N ALA A 69 -6.40 15.36 -5.67
CA ALA A 69 -6.62 14.99 -7.07
C ALA A 69 -5.57 13.98 -7.57
N LYS A 70 -4.28 14.22 -7.29
CA LYS A 70 -3.19 13.31 -7.66
C LYS A 70 -3.29 11.96 -6.97
N VAL A 71 -3.58 11.91 -5.67
CA VAL A 71 -3.79 10.66 -4.92
C VAL A 71 -4.99 9.89 -5.48
N THR A 72 -6.08 10.59 -5.79
CA THR A 72 -7.26 9.97 -6.41
C THR A 72 -6.90 9.31 -7.74
N GLN A 73 -6.16 10.02 -8.60
CA GLN A 73 -5.69 9.48 -9.89
C GLN A 73 -4.77 8.26 -9.73
N ILE A 74 -3.86 8.30 -8.75
CA ILE A 74 -2.98 7.17 -8.41
C ILE A 74 -3.82 5.94 -8.02
N LEU A 75 -4.77 6.11 -7.10
CA LEU A 75 -5.59 5.02 -6.60
C LEU A 75 -6.50 4.45 -7.71
N ASP A 76 -7.04 5.30 -8.59
CA ASP A 76 -7.80 4.86 -9.76
C ASP A 76 -6.96 4.03 -10.72
N ALA A 77 -5.75 4.49 -11.03
CA ALA A 77 -4.83 3.74 -11.89
C ALA A 77 -4.47 2.39 -11.28
N CYS A 78 -4.18 2.34 -9.98
CA CYS A 78 -3.84 1.09 -9.30
C CYS A 78 -5.02 0.15 -9.15
N GLN A 79 -6.20 0.64 -8.82
CA GLN A 79 -7.40 -0.19 -8.75
C GLN A 79 -7.71 -0.81 -10.12
N LYS A 80 -7.57 -0.03 -11.21
CA LYS A 80 -7.76 -0.54 -12.58
C LYS A 80 -6.69 -1.58 -12.96
N GLN A 81 -5.43 -1.35 -12.60
CA GLN A 81 -4.33 -2.27 -12.91
C GLN A 81 -4.47 -3.60 -12.16
N ILE A 82 -4.87 -3.55 -10.89
CA ILE A 82 -4.88 -4.70 -9.98
C ILE A 82 -6.21 -5.46 -10.08
N GLY A 83 -7.31 -4.76 -10.38
CA GLY A 83 -8.63 -5.35 -10.50
C GLY A 83 -9.04 -6.09 -9.23
N LYS A 84 -9.33 -7.38 -9.36
CA LYS A 84 -9.74 -8.25 -8.24
C LYS A 84 -8.56 -8.81 -7.43
N GLY A 85 -7.32 -8.40 -7.72
CA GLY A 85 -6.15 -8.99 -7.10
C GLY A 85 -5.90 -10.42 -7.57
N THR A 86 -5.22 -11.19 -6.73
CA THR A 86 -4.93 -12.62 -6.92
C THR A 86 -5.46 -13.43 -5.73
N ASP A 87 -5.44 -14.76 -5.84
CA ASP A 87 -5.80 -15.65 -4.73
C ASP A 87 -4.85 -15.50 -3.52
N ASP A 88 -3.63 -15.00 -3.75
CA ASP A 88 -2.67 -14.66 -2.71
C ASP A 88 -2.77 -13.16 -2.37
N LYS A 89 -3.46 -12.87 -1.26
CA LYS A 89 -3.63 -11.51 -0.75
C LYS A 89 -2.29 -10.83 -0.43
N CYS A 90 -1.27 -11.58 -0.04
CA CYS A 90 0.07 -11.05 0.20
C CYS A 90 0.71 -10.56 -1.11
N GLN A 91 0.56 -11.33 -2.19
CA GLN A 91 0.98 -10.87 -3.52
C GLN A 91 0.19 -9.66 -3.99
N THR A 92 -1.12 -9.63 -3.72
CA THR A 92 -1.93 -8.45 -4.08
C THR A 92 -1.45 -7.21 -3.33
N ALA A 93 -1.10 -7.30 -2.04
CA ALA A 93 -0.53 -6.18 -1.29
C ALA A 93 0.78 -5.67 -1.90
N LYS A 94 1.65 -6.58 -2.36
CA LYS A 94 2.88 -6.23 -3.06
C LYS A 94 2.59 -5.50 -4.39
N MET A 95 1.62 -5.98 -5.17
CA MET A 95 1.18 -5.32 -6.41
C MET A 95 0.61 -3.92 -6.15
N ILE A 96 -0.15 -3.76 -5.07
CA ILE A 96 -0.65 -2.44 -4.63
C ILE A 96 0.53 -1.53 -4.33
N ALA A 97 1.48 -1.94 -3.49
CA ALA A 97 2.62 -1.10 -3.13
C ALA A 97 3.49 -0.73 -4.34
N ASP A 98 3.77 -1.67 -5.24
CA ASP A 98 4.52 -1.40 -6.47
C ASP A 98 3.82 -0.34 -7.34
N CYS A 99 2.50 -0.52 -7.55
CA CYS A 99 1.73 0.45 -8.31
C CYS A 99 1.70 1.83 -7.64
N LEU A 100 1.44 1.91 -6.33
CA LEU A 100 1.40 3.17 -5.59
C LEU A 100 2.74 3.89 -5.64
N GLN A 101 3.86 3.18 -5.52
CA GLN A 101 5.18 3.79 -5.67
C GLN A 101 5.42 4.31 -7.09
N LYS A 102 5.12 3.50 -8.11
CA LYS A 102 5.30 3.89 -9.50
C LYS A 102 4.46 5.12 -9.87
N GLN A 103 3.17 5.09 -9.56
CA GLN A 103 2.25 6.20 -9.85
C GLN A 103 2.55 7.43 -8.97
N GLY A 104 2.94 7.22 -7.71
CA GLY A 104 3.36 8.30 -6.81
C GLY A 104 4.61 9.03 -7.28
N LYS A 105 5.58 8.33 -7.87
CA LYS A 105 6.75 8.94 -8.53
C LYS A 105 6.34 9.77 -9.74
N LEU A 106 5.46 9.25 -10.61
CA LEU A 106 4.95 9.98 -11.77
C LEU A 106 4.17 11.25 -11.39
N ALA A 107 3.44 11.22 -10.27
CA ALA A 107 2.68 12.36 -9.76
C ALA A 107 3.51 13.35 -8.93
N GLY A 108 4.80 13.07 -8.67
CA GLY A 108 5.67 13.89 -7.82
C GLY A 108 5.29 13.88 -6.33
N LEU A 109 4.62 12.82 -5.86
CA LEU A 109 4.15 12.68 -4.47
C LEU A 109 5.00 11.73 -3.62
N SER A 110 5.90 10.97 -4.23
CA SER A 110 6.88 10.15 -3.51
C SER A 110 8.26 10.81 -3.54
N PRO A 111 9.03 10.76 -2.43
CA PRO A 111 10.42 11.20 -2.46
C PRO A 111 11.16 10.41 -3.56
N SER A 112 11.85 11.14 -4.43
CA SER A 112 12.83 10.57 -5.34
C SER A 112 13.89 9.87 -4.49
N SER A 113 13.95 8.55 -4.61
CA SER A 113 15.03 7.71 -4.09
C SER A 113 16.38 8.25 -4.54
#